data_AF-A0A1H2ZKQ1-F1
#
_entry.id   AF-A0A1H2ZKQ1-F1
#
_cell.length_a   1.000
_cell.length_b   1.000
_cell.length_c   1.000
_cell.angle_alpha   90.00
_cell.angle_beta   90.00
_cell.angle_gamma   90.00
#
_symmetry.space_group_name_H-M   'P 1'
#
loop_
_entity.id
_entity.type
_entity.pdbx_description
1 polymer ?
#
loop_
_entity_poly.entity_id
_entity_poly.type
_entity_poly.pdbx_seq_one_letter_code
_entity_poly.pdbx_strand_id
1 'polypeptide(L)'
;MRSPVISEPAMSDPQDITTPETDDRATTSGPCRVVEQDGTRYTLLGTAHVSAESADDVRQQIRSGRYDAVAIELCPSRYQSLIDPDAMANMDLFEILRRGKAGMVAASLALGAFQQRVAEQSGIQPGAEMRTAVEESKAADLPLLLIDRDVGTTLKRVYSNVPWWQRFSLISGLLGSVMSRQKISSEDIEKLKEGDVLESTFNEFAEQSESLYTPLIRERDHYMSLRIAEENPPARYREVLVVIGAGHMKGLGEYLSGQRPGDPSSEREALERTPPRSRLWKLAPWLITGLVLAGFGIGFSRNTELGWQLVGDWFLINGVLSALGTAIALAHPVTIIATFFAAPLTSLNPTIGAGFVAAGVELFMRKPKVHDFAVLRHDVTSPKGWWRNRVSRTLLVFLMATLGSAAGTWVAGFRIAGALFGG
;
A
#
# COMPACT_ATOMS: atom_id res chain seq x y z
N MET A 1 -53.06 -12.64 -76.80
CA MET A 1 -51.62 -12.32 -76.86
C MET A 1 -51.43 -10.90 -76.36
N ARG A 2 -50.45 -10.72 -75.45
CA ARG A 2 -50.02 -9.50 -74.74
C ARG A 2 -50.88 -9.07 -73.53
N SER A 3 -50.33 -9.36 -72.35
CA SER A 3 -50.72 -8.82 -71.04
C SER A 3 -50.42 -7.32 -70.94
N PRO A 4 -51.23 -6.52 -70.23
CA PRO A 4 -50.92 -5.13 -69.92
C PRO A 4 -50.14 -4.99 -68.60
N VAL A 5 -49.20 -4.05 -68.63
CA VAL A 5 -48.28 -3.63 -67.57
C VAL A 5 -49.05 -2.95 -66.44
N ILE A 6 -48.80 -3.40 -65.20
CA ILE A 6 -49.28 -2.77 -63.96
C ILE A 6 -48.24 -1.75 -63.52
N SER A 7 -48.69 -0.52 -63.28
CA SER A 7 -47.94 0.60 -62.73
C SER A 7 -47.87 0.50 -61.21
N GLU A 8 -46.66 0.40 -60.64
CA GLU A 8 -46.40 0.52 -59.20
C GLU A 8 -46.20 2.00 -58.79
N PRO A 9 -46.68 2.42 -57.60
CA PRO A 9 -46.45 3.76 -57.06
C PRO A 9 -45.08 3.87 -56.37
N ALA A 10 -44.53 5.09 -56.40
CA ALA A 10 -43.22 5.48 -55.91
C ALA A 10 -42.96 5.09 -54.44
N MET A 11 -41.79 4.53 -54.18
CA MET A 11 -41.24 4.27 -52.84
C MET A 11 -40.98 5.60 -52.12
N SER A 12 -41.56 5.76 -50.94
CA SER A 12 -41.21 6.79 -49.97
C SER A 12 -39.90 6.43 -49.26
N ASP A 13 -38.89 7.29 -49.37
CA ASP A 13 -37.67 7.26 -48.57
C ASP A 13 -38.01 7.32 -47.06
N PRO A 14 -37.54 6.39 -46.23
CA PRO A 14 -37.58 6.55 -44.78
C PRO A 14 -36.34 7.32 -44.33
N GLN A 15 -36.38 8.65 -44.49
CA GLN A 15 -35.61 9.58 -43.65
C GLN A 15 -36.48 9.92 -42.43
N ASP A 16 -36.38 9.15 -41.35
CA ASP A 16 -36.55 9.67 -39.99
C ASP A 16 -36.03 8.65 -38.95
N ILE A 17 -34.70 8.54 -38.86
CA ILE A 17 -34.06 8.01 -37.66
C ILE A 17 -33.50 9.23 -36.95
N THR A 18 -34.30 9.75 -36.02
CA THR A 18 -33.89 10.76 -35.05
C THR A 18 -32.65 10.23 -34.31
N THR A 19 -31.52 10.83 -34.63
CA THR A 19 -30.26 10.68 -33.92
C THR A 19 -30.49 11.21 -32.50
N PRO A 20 -30.09 10.50 -31.43
CA PRO A 20 -30.09 11.11 -30.11
C PRO A 20 -29.11 12.29 -30.16
N GLU A 21 -29.61 13.47 -29.79
CA GLU A 21 -28.86 14.71 -29.69
C GLU A 21 -27.51 14.46 -29.01
N THR A 22 -26.43 14.68 -29.76
CA THR A 22 -25.08 14.73 -29.23
C THR A 22 -24.98 15.97 -28.36
N ASP A 23 -25.19 15.77 -27.05
CA ASP A 23 -24.82 16.72 -26.00
C ASP A 23 -23.37 17.17 -26.22
N ASP A 24 -23.14 18.48 -26.10
CA ASP A 24 -21.96 19.23 -26.49
C ASP A 24 -20.77 18.85 -25.59
N ARG A 25 -20.17 17.68 -25.83
CA ARG A 25 -19.06 17.16 -25.03
C ARG A 25 -17.81 17.94 -25.41
N ALA A 26 -17.32 18.76 -24.47
CA ALA A 26 -15.90 19.05 -24.37
C ALA A 26 -15.15 17.72 -24.54
N THR A 27 -14.40 17.59 -25.64
CA THR A 27 -13.72 16.37 -26.03
C THR A 27 -12.64 16.06 -25.00
N THR A 28 -12.94 15.19 -24.04
CA THR A 28 -11.94 14.69 -23.08
C THR A 28 -11.15 13.57 -23.73
N SER A 29 -9.84 13.54 -23.48
CA SER A 29 -8.97 12.42 -23.88
C SER A 29 -9.30 11.13 -23.13
N GLY A 30 -9.74 11.24 -21.87
CA GLY A 30 -10.13 10.11 -21.03
C GLY A 30 -11.57 9.63 -21.24
N PRO A 31 -11.88 8.36 -20.87
CA PRO A 31 -13.21 7.82 -20.98
C PRO A 31 -14.16 8.49 -19.98
N CYS A 32 -15.38 8.81 -20.42
CA CYS A 32 -16.38 9.52 -19.63
C CYS A 32 -17.71 8.77 -19.62
N ARG A 33 -18.32 8.61 -18.45
CA ARG A 33 -19.61 7.94 -18.26
C ARG A 33 -20.50 8.76 -17.34
N VAL A 34 -21.76 8.94 -17.73
CA VAL A 34 -22.77 9.62 -16.91
C VAL A 34 -23.67 8.57 -16.27
N VAL A 35 -23.95 8.73 -14.98
CA VAL A 35 -24.87 7.89 -14.20
C VAL A 35 -25.77 8.79 -13.37
N GLU A 36 -27.05 8.44 -13.25
CA GLU A 36 -28.01 9.17 -12.42
C GLU A 36 -28.50 8.32 -11.26
N GLN A 37 -28.53 8.90 -10.06
CA GLN A 37 -29.04 8.24 -8.85
C GLN A 37 -29.71 9.29 -7.96
N ASP A 38 -30.96 9.03 -7.54
CA ASP A 38 -31.73 9.90 -6.63
C ASP A 38 -31.79 11.38 -7.07
N GLY A 39 -31.85 11.65 -8.37
CA GLY A 39 -31.88 13.01 -8.92
C GLY A 39 -30.54 13.74 -8.92
N THR A 40 -29.44 13.04 -8.61
CA THR A 40 -28.07 13.52 -8.84
C THR A 40 -27.51 12.90 -10.12
N ARG A 41 -26.89 13.71 -10.96
CA ARG A 41 -26.13 13.31 -12.14
C ARG A 41 -24.64 13.24 -11.79
N TYR A 42 -24.07 12.05 -11.86
CA TYR A 42 -22.65 11.78 -11.64
C TYR A 42 -21.96 11.64 -13.00
N THR A 43 -21.00 12.53 -13.28
CA THR A 43 -20.12 12.39 -14.45
C THR A 43 -18.81 11.75 -14.02
N LEU A 44 -18.63 10.47 -14.32
CA LEU A 44 -17.41 9.73 -14.08
C LEU A 44 -16.39 10.06 -15.18
N LEU A 45 -15.25 10.62 -14.78
CA LEU A 45 -14.10 10.91 -15.63
C LEU A 45 -12.97 9.96 -15.27
N GLY A 46 -12.64 9.05 -16.19
CA GLY A 46 -11.52 8.12 -16.06
C GLY A 46 -10.20 8.81 -16.38
N THR A 47 -9.23 8.71 -15.47
CA THR A 47 -7.90 9.31 -15.61
C THR A 47 -6.80 8.27 -15.58
N ALA A 48 -5.76 8.45 -16.40
CA ALA A 48 -4.52 7.70 -16.26
C ALA A 48 -3.57 8.48 -15.33
N HIS A 49 -3.17 7.87 -14.20
CA HIS A 49 -2.41 8.51 -13.09
C HIS A 49 -1.00 9.06 -13.44
N VAL A 50 -0.61 8.99 -14.71
CA VAL A 50 0.69 9.45 -15.24
C VAL A 50 0.51 10.17 -16.59
N SER A 51 -0.66 10.72 -16.89
CA SER A 51 -0.92 11.46 -18.13
C SER A 51 -1.15 12.95 -17.88
N ALA A 52 -0.39 13.80 -18.58
CA ALA A 52 -0.64 15.25 -18.59
C ALA A 52 -2.00 15.58 -19.20
N GLU A 53 -2.44 14.80 -20.19
CA GLU A 53 -3.73 14.98 -20.87
C GLU A 53 -4.89 14.75 -19.89
N SER A 54 -4.78 13.75 -19.00
CA SER A 54 -5.78 13.53 -17.95
C SER A 54 -5.90 14.70 -16.97
N ALA A 55 -4.79 15.40 -16.67
CA ALA A 55 -4.83 16.59 -15.82
C ALA A 55 -5.52 17.77 -16.54
N ASP A 56 -5.29 17.92 -17.84
CA ASP A 56 -5.95 18.96 -18.64
C ASP A 56 -7.45 18.71 -18.82
N ASP A 57 -7.87 17.45 -19.00
CA ASP A 57 -9.29 17.05 -19.02
C ASP A 57 -9.99 17.43 -17.71
N VAL A 58 -9.38 17.09 -16.57
CA VAL A 58 -9.89 17.45 -15.24
C VAL A 58 -10.05 18.96 -15.11
N ARG A 59 -9.04 19.73 -15.52
CA ARG A 59 -9.09 21.20 -15.50
C ARG A 59 -10.23 21.73 -16.35
N GLN A 60 -10.38 21.24 -17.58
CA GLN A 60 -11.41 21.70 -18.50
C GLN A 60 -12.81 21.39 -17.95
N GLN A 61 -13.01 20.19 -17.41
CA GLN A 61 -14.29 19.78 -16.83
C GLN A 61 -14.66 20.64 -15.63
N ILE A 62 -13.76 20.87 -14.68
CA ILE A 62 -14.05 21.70 -13.51
C ILE A 62 -14.34 23.15 -13.92
N ARG A 63 -13.56 23.71 -14.85
CA ARG A 63 -13.75 25.08 -15.34
C ARG A 63 -14.97 25.30 -16.23
N SER A 64 -15.62 24.22 -16.68
CA SER A 64 -16.86 24.33 -17.46
C SER A 64 -18.00 25.02 -16.69
N GLY A 65 -17.94 25.03 -15.36
CA GLY A 65 -18.99 25.58 -14.50
C GLY A 65 -20.24 24.71 -14.41
N ARG A 66 -20.22 23.49 -14.96
CA ARG A 66 -21.37 22.57 -14.95
C ARG A 66 -21.65 21.94 -13.59
N TYR A 67 -20.61 21.77 -12.77
CA TYR A 67 -20.67 20.95 -11.57
C TYR A 67 -20.83 21.78 -10.30
N ASP A 68 -21.56 21.22 -9.32
CA ASP A 68 -21.74 21.81 -7.99
C ASP A 68 -20.95 21.07 -6.89
N ALA A 69 -20.31 19.95 -7.21
CA ALA A 69 -19.29 19.29 -6.38
C ALA A 69 -18.32 18.46 -7.23
N VAL A 70 -17.13 18.18 -6.67
CA VAL A 70 -16.11 17.31 -7.27
C VAL A 70 -15.75 16.20 -6.28
N ALA A 71 -15.83 14.93 -6.70
CA ALA A 71 -15.37 13.79 -5.95
C ALA A 71 -14.10 13.20 -6.58
N ILE A 72 -13.12 12.84 -5.75
CA ILE A 72 -11.81 12.35 -6.23
C ILE A 72 -11.39 11.04 -5.56
N GLU A 73 -10.72 10.16 -6.31
CA GLU A 73 -10.10 8.91 -5.83
C GLU A 73 -8.89 9.17 -4.93
N LEU A 74 -9.11 9.86 -3.82
CA LEU A 74 -8.09 10.21 -2.85
C LEU A 74 -8.63 10.09 -1.44
N CYS A 75 -7.86 9.44 -0.57
CA CYS A 75 -8.17 9.34 0.85
C CYS A 75 -7.57 10.51 1.64
N PRO A 76 -8.07 10.82 2.85
CA PRO A 76 -7.60 11.96 3.65
C PRO A 76 -6.08 11.99 3.91
N SER A 77 -5.45 10.83 4.12
CA SER A 77 -4.01 10.73 4.35
C SER A 77 -3.19 11.12 3.11
N ARG A 78 -3.64 10.72 1.91
CA ARG A 78 -3.02 11.09 0.64
C ARG A 78 -3.30 12.55 0.27
N TYR A 79 -4.51 13.05 0.54
CA TYR A 79 -4.87 14.45 0.36
C TYR A 79 -3.96 15.37 1.20
N GLN A 80 -3.78 15.06 2.48
CA GLN A 80 -2.88 15.82 3.36
C GLN A 80 -1.44 15.81 2.84
N SER A 81 -0.96 14.65 2.34
CA SER A 81 0.40 14.52 1.80
C SER A 81 0.60 15.30 0.50
N LEU A 82 -0.48 15.52 -0.27
CA LEU A 82 -0.46 16.26 -1.53
C LEU A 82 -0.43 17.78 -1.29
N ILE A 83 -1.18 18.26 -0.28
CA ILE A 83 -1.26 19.69 0.05
C ILE A 83 -0.10 20.14 0.92
N ASP A 84 0.35 19.29 1.86
CA ASP A 84 1.45 19.58 2.75
C ASP A 84 2.43 18.39 2.81
N PRO A 85 3.34 18.29 1.82
CA PRO A 85 4.34 17.22 1.75
C PRO A 85 5.32 17.21 2.94
N ASP A 86 5.45 18.35 3.61
CA ASP A 86 6.39 18.60 4.71
C ASP A 86 5.74 18.47 6.10
N ALA A 87 4.41 18.46 6.21
CA ALA A 87 3.67 18.24 7.47
C ALA A 87 4.15 16.98 8.21
N MET A 88 4.42 15.90 7.48
CA MET A 88 4.87 14.63 8.07
C MET A 88 6.34 14.70 8.52
N ALA A 89 7.18 15.50 7.83
CA ALA A 89 8.56 15.74 8.23
C ALA A 89 8.64 16.57 9.53
N ASN A 90 7.60 17.35 9.81
CA ASN A 90 7.45 18.16 11.01
C ASN A 90 6.74 17.44 12.17
N MET A 91 6.21 16.23 11.97
CA MET A 91 5.68 15.41 13.07
C MET A 91 6.82 14.75 13.85
N ASP A 92 6.79 14.88 15.17
CA ASP A 92 7.80 14.31 16.05
C ASP A 92 7.71 12.77 16.03
N LEU A 93 8.62 12.14 15.27
CA LEU A 93 8.70 10.68 15.09
C LEU A 93 8.85 9.94 16.43
N PHE A 94 9.31 10.62 17.48
CA PHE A 94 9.37 10.08 18.83
C PHE A 94 7.98 9.72 19.38
N GLU A 95 6.97 10.54 19.09
CA GLU A 95 5.59 10.29 19.49
C GLU A 95 4.97 9.12 18.72
N ILE A 96 5.32 9.00 17.43
CA ILE A 96 4.87 7.91 16.55
C ILE A 96 5.45 6.56 16.99
N LEU A 97 6.74 6.53 17.37
CA LEU A 97 7.40 5.33 17.89
C LEU A 97 6.74 4.89 19.21
N ARG A 98 6.46 5.83 20.11
CA ARG A 98 5.76 5.59 21.38
C ARG A 98 4.34 5.05 21.18
N ARG A 99 3.66 5.44 20.11
CA ARG A 99 2.32 4.97 19.74
C ARG A 99 2.32 3.65 18.93
N GLY A 100 3.48 3.02 18.72
CA GLY A 100 3.59 1.74 18.00
C GLY A 100 3.30 1.82 16.50
N LYS A 101 3.31 3.03 15.91
CA LYS A 101 2.99 3.26 14.49
C LYS A 101 4.21 3.30 13.57
N ALA A 102 5.39 2.95 14.09
CA ALA A 102 6.66 3.01 13.36
C ALA A 102 6.65 2.25 12.02
N GLY A 103 6.00 1.08 11.97
CA GLY A 103 5.90 0.30 10.73
C GLY A 103 5.05 0.96 9.64
N MET A 104 3.99 1.68 10.01
CA MET A 104 3.15 2.43 9.07
C MET A 104 3.92 3.60 8.47
N VAL A 105 4.72 4.30 9.28
CA VAL A 105 5.55 5.41 8.83
C VAL A 105 6.71 4.94 7.96
N ALA A 106 7.35 3.83 8.32
CA ALA A 106 8.35 3.22 7.45
C ALA A 106 7.75 2.85 6.07
N ALA A 107 6.54 2.30 6.05
CA ALA A 107 5.84 1.99 4.80
C ALA A 107 5.48 3.24 3.99
N SER A 108 4.96 4.30 4.63
CA SER A 108 4.62 5.54 3.94
C SER A 108 5.86 6.27 3.40
N LEU A 109 6.97 6.26 4.14
CA LEU A 109 8.25 6.81 3.70
C LEU A 109 8.85 6.01 2.54
N ALA A 110 8.79 4.67 2.61
CA ALA A 110 9.26 3.81 1.53
C ALA A 110 8.42 4.01 0.25
N LEU A 111 7.09 4.09 0.39
CA LEU A 111 6.19 4.34 -0.74
C LEU A 111 6.40 5.75 -1.33
N GLY A 112 6.52 6.77 -0.49
CA GLY A 112 6.84 8.13 -0.94
C GLY A 112 8.20 8.23 -1.64
N ALA A 113 9.21 7.48 -1.18
CA ALA A 113 10.52 7.41 -1.83
C ALA A 113 10.45 6.70 -3.20
N PHE A 114 9.64 5.64 -3.31
CA PHE A 114 9.38 4.97 -4.58
C PHE A 114 8.65 5.91 -5.56
N GLN A 115 7.61 6.61 -5.10
CA GLN A 115 6.84 7.57 -5.89
C GLN A 115 7.72 8.73 -6.39
N GLN A 116 8.57 9.29 -5.53
CA GLN A 116 9.53 10.34 -5.88
C GLN A 116 10.48 9.88 -7.00
N ARG A 117 11.02 8.66 -6.87
CA ARG A 117 11.95 8.09 -7.85
C ARG A 117 11.30 7.86 -9.21
N VAL A 118 10.05 7.40 -9.23
CA VAL A 118 9.28 7.24 -10.47
C VAL A 118 9.03 8.61 -11.10
N ALA A 119 8.66 9.62 -10.31
CA ALA A 119 8.42 10.99 -10.78
C ALA A 119 9.65 11.63 -11.44
N GLU A 120 10.84 11.47 -10.83
CA GLU A 120 12.10 12.00 -11.36
C GLU A 120 12.55 11.31 -12.66
N GLN A 121 12.17 10.04 -12.86
CA GLN A 121 12.55 9.26 -14.04
C GLN A 121 11.58 9.44 -15.22
N SER A 122 10.30 9.71 -14.97
CA SER A 122 9.28 9.90 -16.02
C SER A 122 9.11 11.36 -16.44
N GLY A 123 9.59 12.33 -15.65
CA GLY A 123 9.33 13.76 -15.86
C GLY A 123 7.86 14.17 -15.59
N ILE A 124 7.04 13.24 -15.12
CA ILE A 124 5.62 13.39 -14.84
C ILE A 124 5.43 13.19 -13.34
N GLN A 125 4.79 14.13 -12.65
CA GLN A 125 4.43 13.97 -11.25
C GLN A 125 3.26 12.98 -11.15
N PRO A 126 3.43 11.78 -10.56
CA PRO A 126 2.33 10.85 -10.35
C PRO A 126 1.23 11.53 -9.51
N GLY A 127 -0.02 11.45 -9.95
CA GLY A 127 -1.13 12.14 -9.27
C GLY A 127 -1.33 13.60 -9.69
N ALA A 128 -0.78 14.03 -10.82
CA ALA A 128 -0.98 15.39 -11.37
C ALA A 128 -2.47 15.69 -11.63
N GLU A 129 -3.24 14.69 -12.05
CA GLU A 129 -4.68 14.77 -12.25
C GLU A 129 -5.43 15.03 -10.94
N MET A 130 -5.07 14.32 -9.86
CA MET A 130 -5.67 14.51 -8.54
C MET A 130 -5.29 15.87 -7.96
N ARG A 131 -4.04 16.30 -8.15
CA ARG A 131 -3.58 17.64 -7.75
C ARG A 131 -4.36 18.74 -8.47
N THR A 132 -4.53 18.59 -9.78
CA THR A 132 -5.30 19.53 -10.60
C THR A 132 -6.75 19.58 -10.14
N ALA A 133 -7.37 18.44 -9.83
CA ALA A 133 -8.72 18.42 -9.26
C ALA A 133 -8.80 19.22 -7.95
N VAL A 134 -7.86 19.03 -7.03
CA VAL A 134 -7.81 19.76 -5.75
C VAL A 134 -7.64 21.27 -5.96
N GLU A 135 -6.70 21.68 -6.81
CA GLU A 135 -6.38 23.09 -7.07
C GLU A 135 -7.54 23.80 -7.77
N GLU A 136 -8.11 23.19 -8.81
CA GLU A 136 -9.21 23.77 -9.60
C GLU A 136 -10.53 23.78 -8.83
N SER A 137 -10.85 22.74 -8.04
CA SER A 137 -12.02 22.77 -7.16
C SER A 137 -11.92 23.90 -6.15
N LYS A 138 -10.74 24.13 -5.57
CA LYS A 138 -10.52 25.24 -4.64
C LYS A 138 -10.61 26.60 -5.34
N ALA A 139 -10.08 26.73 -6.55
CA ALA A 139 -10.18 27.96 -7.33
C ALA A 139 -11.62 28.30 -7.74
N ALA A 140 -12.44 27.28 -8.00
CA ALA A 140 -13.86 27.40 -8.34
C ALA A 140 -14.80 27.44 -7.12
N ASP A 141 -14.27 27.40 -5.89
CA ASP A 141 -15.03 27.30 -4.63
C ASP A 141 -16.03 26.12 -4.61
N LEU A 142 -15.64 25.00 -5.22
CA LEU A 142 -16.44 23.79 -5.28
C LEU A 142 -16.13 22.86 -4.10
N PRO A 143 -17.16 22.27 -3.46
CA PRO A 143 -16.97 21.20 -2.48
C PRO A 143 -16.19 20.03 -3.06
N LEU A 144 -15.13 19.62 -2.36
CA LEU A 144 -14.28 18.49 -2.74
C LEU A 144 -14.57 17.28 -1.83
N LEU A 145 -14.99 16.16 -2.43
CA LEU A 145 -15.35 14.93 -1.74
C LEU A 145 -14.22 13.91 -1.88
N LEU A 146 -13.67 13.45 -0.74
CA LEU A 146 -12.64 12.42 -0.68
C LEU A 146 -13.31 11.05 -0.55
N ILE A 147 -13.26 10.26 -1.62
CA ILE A 147 -14.08 9.04 -1.74
C ILE A 147 -13.29 7.73 -1.63
N ASP A 148 -11.95 7.77 -1.60
CA ASP A 148 -11.14 6.55 -1.56
C ASP A 148 -10.74 6.11 -0.14
N ARG A 149 -10.40 4.83 -0.01
CA ARG A 149 -9.97 4.16 1.23
C ARG A 149 -8.50 4.44 1.53
N ASP A 150 -8.13 4.38 2.80
CA ASP A 150 -6.71 4.45 3.18
C ASP A 150 -5.90 3.33 2.52
N VAL A 151 -4.80 3.71 1.87
CA VAL A 151 -3.91 2.79 1.14
C VAL A 151 -3.33 1.72 2.07
N GLY A 152 -3.03 2.06 3.31
CA GLY A 152 -2.53 1.12 4.31
C GLY A 152 -3.55 0.05 4.67
N THR A 153 -4.84 0.41 4.74
CA THR A 153 -5.94 -0.54 4.92
C THR A 153 -6.11 -1.44 3.71
N THR A 154 -6.10 -0.88 2.49
CA THR A 154 -6.15 -1.65 1.24
C THR A 154 -5.01 -2.68 1.19
N LEU A 155 -3.76 -2.27 1.42
CA LEU A 155 -2.61 -3.17 1.42
C LEU A 155 -2.70 -4.27 2.49
N LYS A 156 -3.20 -3.97 3.69
CA LYS A 156 -3.42 -4.98 4.73
C LYS A 156 -4.46 -6.01 4.32
N ARG A 157 -5.51 -5.59 3.63
CA ARG A 157 -6.56 -6.50 3.13
C ARG A 157 -6.04 -7.36 1.99
N VAL A 158 -5.31 -6.79 1.03
CA VAL A 158 -4.58 -7.55 -0.01
C VAL A 158 -3.70 -8.62 0.64
N TYR A 159 -2.84 -8.22 1.59
CA TYR A 159 -1.95 -9.15 2.27
C TYR A 159 -2.71 -10.28 2.98
N SER A 160 -3.84 -9.94 3.61
CA SER A 160 -4.67 -10.91 4.34
C SER A 160 -5.44 -11.86 3.40
N ASN A 161 -5.86 -11.37 2.23
CA ASN A 161 -6.63 -12.11 1.24
C ASN A 161 -5.75 -13.06 0.41
N VAL A 162 -4.48 -12.70 0.19
CA VAL A 162 -3.53 -13.53 -0.55
C VAL A 162 -3.11 -14.74 0.30
N PRO A 163 -3.23 -15.97 -0.22
CA PRO A 163 -2.75 -17.17 0.45
C PRO A 163 -1.25 -17.14 0.75
N TRP A 164 -0.83 -17.73 1.87
CA TRP A 164 0.55 -17.60 2.36
C TRP A 164 1.62 -18.10 1.37
N TRP A 165 1.29 -19.08 0.51
CA TRP A 165 2.21 -19.58 -0.52
C TRP A 165 2.38 -18.58 -1.67
N GLN A 166 1.32 -17.89 -2.09
CA GLN A 166 1.38 -16.85 -3.12
C GLN A 166 2.15 -15.62 -2.63
N ARG A 167 2.15 -15.33 -1.32
CA ARG A 167 2.91 -14.22 -0.74
C ARG A 167 4.40 -14.33 -1.04
N PHE A 168 4.97 -15.54 -0.98
CA PHE A 168 6.39 -15.75 -1.31
C PHE A 168 6.67 -15.45 -2.78
N SER A 169 5.80 -15.89 -3.69
CA SER A 169 5.92 -15.59 -5.12
C SER A 169 5.88 -14.09 -5.39
N LEU A 170 4.92 -13.36 -4.82
CA LEU A 170 4.82 -11.90 -4.97
C LEU A 170 6.07 -11.17 -4.43
N ILE A 171 6.53 -11.53 -3.22
CA ILE A 171 7.73 -10.93 -2.63
C ILE A 171 8.97 -11.24 -3.47
N SER A 172 9.09 -12.49 -3.95
CA SER A 172 10.22 -12.89 -4.80
C SER A 172 10.20 -12.20 -6.16
N GLY A 173 9.03 -11.98 -6.76
CA GLY A 173 8.86 -11.22 -7.99
C GLY A 173 9.22 -9.75 -7.84
N LEU A 174 8.79 -9.12 -6.75
CA LEU A 174 9.16 -7.73 -6.42
C LEU A 174 10.66 -7.57 -6.13
N LEU A 175 11.27 -8.50 -5.40
CA LEU A 175 12.72 -8.48 -5.17
C LEU A 175 13.49 -8.74 -6.47
N GLY A 176 12.99 -9.63 -7.31
CA GLY A 176 13.52 -9.90 -8.64
C GLY A 176 13.46 -8.68 -9.55
N SER A 177 12.36 -7.91 -9.52
CA SER A 177 12.23 -6.69 -10.33
C SER A 177 13.17 -5.57 -9.84
N VAL A 178 13.38 -5.43 -8.52
CA VAL A 178 14.31 -4.44 -7.96
C VAL A 178 15.78 -4.83 -8.24
N MET A 179 16.11 -6.12 -8.22
CA MET A 179 17.45 -6.61 -8.58
C MET A 179 17.71 -6.61 -10.08
N SER A 180 16.67 -6.76 -10.89
CA SER A 180 16.73 -6.59 -12.34
C SER A 180 16.86 -5.10 -12.67
N ARG A 181 18.10 -4.59 -12.66
CA ARG A 181 18.46 -3.32 -13.30
C ARG A 181 18.39 -3.43 -14.83
N GLN A 182 17.31 -3.95 -15.38
CA GLN A 182 17.03 -3.69 -16.78
C GLN A 182 16.71 -2.21 -16.88
N LYS A 183 17.59 -1.46 -17.56
CA LYS A 183 17.28 -0.13 -18.03
C LYS A 183 16.01 -0.27 -18.85
N ILE A 184 14.90 0.21 -18.31
CA ILE A 184 13.64 0.32 -19.03
C ILE A 184 13.99 1.09 -20.31
N SER A 185 13.83 0.44 -21.46
CA SER A 185 14.18 1.06 -22.73
C SER A 185 13.25 2.25 -22.98
N SER A 186 13.68 3.24 -23.76
CA SER A 186 12.81 4.35 -24.16
C SER A 186 11.53 3.87 -24.84
N GLU A 187 11.59 2.73 -25.55
CA GLU A 187 10.42 2.07 -26.17
C GLU A 187 9.50 1.42 -25.13
N ASP A 188 10.02 0.86 -24.04
CA ASP A 188 9.18 0.40 -22.93
C ASP A 188 8.53 1.59 -22.22
N ILE A 189 9.25 2.70 -21.99
CA ILE A 189 8.67 3.93 -21.43
C ILE A 189 7.57 4.50 -22.32
N GLU A 190 7.71 4.42 -23.64
CA GLU A 190 6.71 4.91 -24.59
C GLU A 190 5.45 4.03 -24.60
N LYS A 191 5.58 2.71 -24.50
CA LYS A 191 4.45 1.80 -24.23
C LYS A 191 3.79 2.02 -22.86
N LEU A 192 4.54 2.51 -21.87
CA LEU A 192 4.00 2.89 -20.55
C LEU A 192 3.32 4.28 -20.59
N LYS A 193 3.63 5.13 -21.58
CA LYS A 193 3.00 6.46 -21.79
C LYS A 193 1.63 6.38 -22.46
N GLU A 194 1.37 5.30 -23.19
CA GLU A 194 0.01 4.90 -23.55
C GLU A 194 -0.69 4.45 -22.26
N GLY A 195 -1.16 5.42 -21.46
CA GLY A 195 -1.70 5.19 -20.11
C GLY A 195 -2.78 4.11 -20.04
N ASP A 196 -3.47 3.87 -21.15
CA ASP A 196 -4.47 2.82 -21.35
C ASP A 196 -3.87 1.39 -21.33
N VAL A 197 -2.62 1.20 -21.77
CA VAL A 197 -1.96 -0.13 -21.85
C VAL A 197 -1.52 -0.61 -20.47
N LEU A 198 -1.04 0.29 -19.60
CA LEU A 198 -0.61 -0.09 -18.26
C LEU A 198 -1.80 -0.48 -17.38
N GLU A 199 -2.87 0.32 -17.44
CA GLU A 199 -4.06 0.10 -16.65
C GLU A 199 -4.84 -1.12 -17.16
N SER A 200 -4.96 -1.31 -18.48
CA SER A 200 -5.53 -2.54 -19.05
C SER A 200 -4.72 -3.78 -18.69
N THR A 201 -3.39 -3.75 -18.80
CA THR A 201 -2.52 -4.89 -18.41
C THR A 201 -2.62 -5.17 -16.90
N PHE A 202 -2.69 -4.12 -16.07
CA PHE A 202 -2.84 -4.27 -14.63
C PHE A 202 -4.23 -4.84 -14.26
N ASN A 203 -5.29 -4.38 -14.93
CA ASN A 203 -6.64 -4.89 -14.75
C ASN A 203 -6.74 -6.35 -15.21
N GLU A 204 -6.18 -6.72 -16.36
CA GLU A 204 -6.11 -8.11 -16.83
C GLU A 204 -5.32 -9.01 -15.87
N PHE A 205 -4.17 -8.54 -15.36
CA PHE A 205 -3.38 -9.27 -14.37
C PHE A 205 -4.13 -9.42 -13.04
N ALA A 206 -4.83 -8.36 -12.62
CA ALA A 206 -5.65 -8.40 -11.42
C ALA A 206 -6.82 -9.38 -11.59
N GLU A 207 -7.54 -9.36 -12.72
CA GLU A 207 -8.64 -10.29 -13.02
C GLU A 207 -8.21 -11.76 -13.01
N GLN A 208 -6.96 -12.07 -13.40
CA GLN A 208 -6.40 -13.42 -13.30
C GLN A 208 -6.18 -13.89 -11.85
N SER A 209 -6.24 -12.99 -10.87
CA SER A 209 -6.10 -13.29 -9.45
C SER A 209 -7.19 -12.60 -8.63
N GLU A 210 -8.32 -13.30 -8.45
CA GLU A 210 -9.44 -12.88 -7.58
C GLU A 210 -8.97 -12.41 -6.18
N SER A 211 -7.89 -13.03 -5.67
CA SER A 211 -7.31 -12.71 -4.37
C SER A 211 -6.66 -11.32 -4.30
N LEU A 212 -6.22 -10.79 -5.44
CA LEU A 212 -5.70 -9.42 -5.59
C LEU A 212 -6.79 -8.46 -6.05
N TYR A 213 -7.58 -8.86 -7.07
CA TYR A 213 -8.62 -8.03 -7.67
C TYR A 213 -9.64 -7.55 -6.64
N THR A 214 -10.13 -8.45 -5.79
CA THR A 214 -11.18 -8.12 -4.82
C THR A 214 -10.79 -6.95 -3.91
N PRO A 215 -9.69 -7.02 -3.14
CA PRO A 215 -9.30 -5.93 -2.26
C PRO A 215 -8.73 -4.70 -2.98
N LEU A 216 -8.15 -4.83 -4.18
CA LEU A 216 -7.55 -3.72 -4.93
C LEU A 216 -8.55 -2.92 -5.75
N ILE A 217 -9.61 -3.56 -6.27
CA ILE A 217 -10.55 -2.92 -7.20
C ILE A 217 -11.96 -3.00 -6.62
N ARG A 218 -12.56 -4.19 -6.57
CA ARG A 218 -13.99 -4.37 -6.23
C ARG A 218 -14.38 -3.76 -4.87
N GLU A 219 -13.57 -3.98 -3.84
CA GLU A 219 -13.82 -3.39 -2.52
C GLU A 219 -13.64 -1.86 -2.51
N ARG A 220 -12.75 -1.31 -3.35
CA ARG A 220 -12.55 0.13 -3.45
C ARG A 220 -13.69 0.78 -4.21
N ASP A 221 -14.17 0.16 -5.29
CA ASP A 221 -15.36 0.61 -6.01
C ASP A 221 -16.56 0.69 -5.08
N HIS A 222 -16.75 -0.35 -4.25
CA HIS A 222 -17.81 -0.35 -3.25
C HIS A 222 -17.58 0.71 -2.17
N TYR A 223 -16.35 0.85 -1.67
CA TYR A 223 -16.03 1.89 -0.70
C TYR A 223 -16.30 3.30 -1.24
N MET A 224 -15.92 3.57 -2.50
CA MET A 224 -16.15 4.85 -3.16
C MET A 224 -17.64 5.14 -3.34
N SER A 225 -18.44 4.16 -3.74
CA SER A 225 -19.89 4.34 -3.88
C SER A 225 -20.54 4.62 -2.52
N LEU A 226 -20.11 3.93 -1.46
CA LEU A 226 -20.57 4.18 -0.08
C LEU A 226 -20.18 5.59 0.39
N ARG A 227 -18.94 6.04 0.14
CA ARG A 227 -18.50 7.41 0.48
C ARG A 227 -19.28 8.48 -0.26
N ILE A 228 -19.54 8.28 -1.56
CA ILE A 228 -20.41 9.18 -2.33
C ILE A 228 -21.81 9.22 -1.71
N ALA A 229 -22.35 8.06 -1.30
CA ALA A 229 -23.65 7.98 -0.68
C ALA A 229 -23.70 8.66 0.72
N GLU A 230 -22.60 8.69 1.47
CA GLU A 230 -22.50 9.44 2.75
C GLU A 230 -22.39 10.95 2.52
N GLU A 231 -21.53 11.36 1.59
CA GLU A 231 -21.17 12.77 1.39
C GLU A 231 -22.24 13.55 0.60
N ASN A 232 -22.96 12.86 -0.28
CA ASN A 232 -24.04 13.43 -1.08
C ASN A 232 -25.40 12.79 -0.74
N PRO A 233 -25.96 13.00 0.47
CA PRO A 233 -27.33 12.58 0.78
C PRO A 233 -28.31 13.18 -0.24
N PRO A 234 -29.51 12.57 -0.43
CA PRO A 234 -30.43 12.97 -1.49
C PRO A 234 -30.62 14.49 -1.57
N ALA A 235 -30.41 15.03 -2.78
CA ALA A 235 -30.55 16.44 -3.12
C ALA A 235 -29.54 17.43 -2.48
N ARG A 236 -28.39 16.98 -1.95
CA ARG A 236 -27.32 17.91 -1.52
C ARG A 236 -26.57 18.53 -2.72
N TYR A 237 -26.13 17.71 -3.67
CA TYR A 237 -25.49 18.10 -4.92
C TYR A 237 -26.24 17.48 -6.10
N ARG A 238 -26.34 18.19 -7.22
CA ARG A 238 -27.09 17.76 -8.42
C ARG A 238 -26.17 17.33 -9.55
N GLU A 239 -25.04 17.99 -9.74
CA GLU A 239 -24.10 17.74 -10.84
C GLU A 239 -22.71 17.50 -10.25
N VAL A 240 -22.37 16.22 -10.05
CA VAL A 240 -21.12 15.83 -9.39
C VAL A 240 -20.14 15.30 -10.44
N LEU A 241 -18.98 15.93 -10.56
CA LEU A 241 -17.86 15.37 -11.31
C LEU A 241 -17.11 14.37 -10.43
N VAL A 242 -16.92 13.14 -10.90
CA VAL A 242 -16.18 12.09 -10.18
C VAL A 242 -14.92 11.75 -10.96
N VAL A 243 -13.77 12.14 -10.42
CA VAL A 243 -12.44 11.91 -11.03
C VAL A 243 -11.81 10.67 -10.40
N ILE A 244 -11.67 9.61 -11.20
CA ILE A 244 -11.21 8.28 -10.76
C ILE A 244 -10.29 7.65 -11.82
N GLY A 245 -9.49 6.67 -11.43
CA GLY A 245 -8.76 5.80 -12.36
C GLY A 245 -9.70 5.07 -13.31
N ALA A 246 -9.29 4.85 -14.56
CA ALA A 246 -10.16 4.25 -15.58
C ALA A 246 -10.65 2.84 -15.19
N GLY A 247 -9.84 2.08 -14.46
CA GLY A 247 -10.15 0.74 -13.94
C GLY A 247 -11.32 0.71 -12.94
N HIS A 248 -11.60 1.83 -12.28
CA HIS A 248 -12.69 1.95 -11.31
C HIS A 248 -14.02 2.37 -11.94
N MET A 249 -14.02 2.87 -13.18
CA MET A 249 -15.22 3.44 -13.81
C MET A 249 -16.36 2.45 -13.98
N LYS A 250 -16.03 1.20 -14.36
CA LYS A 250 -17.04 0.16 -14.58
C LYS A 250 -17.73 -0.19 -13.27
N GLY A 251 -16.96 -0.57 -12.25
CA GLY A 251 -17.49 -1.02 -10.97
C GLY A 251 -18.20 0.11 -10.21
N LEU A 252 -17.61 1.31 -10.12
CA LEU A 252 -18.27 2.44 -9.49
C LEU A 252 -19.56 2.83 -10.22
N GLY A 253 -19.53 2.85 -11.55
CA GLY A 253 -20.71 3.13 -12.37
C GLY A 253 -21.85 2.12 -12.16
N GLU A 254 -21.53 0.83 -11.98
CA GLU A 254 -22.50 -0.21 -11.63
C GLU A 254 -23.12 0.02 -10.24
N TYR A 255 -22.32 0.36 -9.23
CA TYR A 255 -22.85 0.67 -7.89
C TYR A 255 -23.74 1.92 -7.87
N LEU A 256 -23.36 2.98 -8.59
CA LEU A 256 -24.15 4.22 -8.67
C LEU A 256 -25.41 4.07 -9.52
N SER A 257 -25.43 3.17 -10.51
CA SER A 257 -26.64 2.87 -11.30
C SER A 257 -27.64 2.03 -10.51
N GLY A 258 -27.20 1.39 -9.41
CA GLY A 258 -28.01 0.55 -8.56
C GLY A 258 -28.79 1.29 -7.49
N GLN A 259 -29.44 0.53 -6.61
CA GLN A 259 -30.14 1.09 -5.46
C GLN A 259 -29.13 1.66 -4.45
N ARG A 260 -29.43 2.85 -3.92
CA ARG A 260 -28.63 3.44 -2.85
C ARG A 260 -28.57 2.50 -1.63
N PRO A 261 -27.39 2.32 -1.00
CA PRO A 261 -27.26 1.55 0.23
C PRO A 261 -28.08 2.17 1.37
N GLY A 262 -28.72 1.33 2.18
CA GLY A 262 -29.56 1.78 3.29
C GLY A 262 -28.78 2.34 4.48
N ASP A 263 -27.60 1.77 4.76
CA ASP A 263 -26.67 2.26 5.79
C ASP A 263 -25.23 2.27 5.24
N PRO A 264 -24.88 3.30 4.44
CA PRO A 264 -23.56 3.40 3.84
C PRO A 264 -22.41 3.37 4.85
N SER A 265 -22.64 3.90 6.05
CA SER A 265 -21.60 4.02 7.08
C SER A 265 -21.22 2.70 7.71
N SER A 266 -22.20 1.86 8.05
CA SER A 266 -21.90 0.54 8.62
C SER A 266 -21.15 -0.36 7.64
N GLU A 267 -21.55 -0.34 6.36
CA GLU A 267 -20.93 -1.13 5.29
C GLU A 267 -19.51 -0.63 5.00
N ARG A 268 -19.30 0.70 4.95
CA ARG A 268 -17.99 1.30 4.79
C ARG A 268 -17.05 0.91 5.93
N GLU A 269 -17.51 0.98 7.18
CA GLU A 269 -16.71 0.56 8.33
C GLU A 269 -16.29 -0.92 8.25
N ALA A 270 -17.14 -1.80 7.71
CA ALA A 270 -16.79 -3.20 7.51
C ALA A 270 -15.63 -3.37 6.50
N LEU A 271 -15.56 -2.51 5.48
CA LEU A 271 -14.47 -2.46 4.51
C LEU A 271 -13.18 -1.87 5.08
N GLU A 272 -13.24 -1.15 6.20
CA GLU A 272 -12.07 -0.63 6.93
C GLU A 272 -11.51 -1.61 7.96
N ARG A 273 -12.34 -2.52 8.47
CA ARG A 273 -11.91 -3.53 9.45
C ARG A 273 -11.03 -4.58 8.78
N THR A 274 -9.80 -4.74 9.26
CA THR A 274 -8.93 -5.85 8.85
C THR A 274 -9.14 -7.06 9.78
N PRO A 275 -9.25 -8.29 9.24
CA PRO A 275 -9.47 -9.47 10.07
C PRO A 275 -8.35 -9.63 11.12
N PRO A 276 -8.69 -9.93 12.39
CA PRO A 276 -7.68 -10.09 13.43
C PRO A 276 -6.79 -11.30 13.12
N ARG A 277 -5.48 -11.17 13.38
CA ARG A 277 -4.55 -12.31 13.28
C ARG A 277 -5.06 -13.48 14.11
N SER A 278 -5.04 -14.69 13.53
CA SER A 278 -5.53 -15.89 14.22
C SER A 278 -4.81 -16.09 15.55
N ARG A 279 -5.55 -16.55 16.57
CA ARG A 279 -5.03 -16.71 17.93
C ARG A 279 -3.84 -17.67 17.99
N LEU A 280 -3.78 -18.63 17.07
CA LEU A 280 -2.70 -19.62 16.96
C LEU A 280 -1.34 -18.96 16.68
N TRP A 281 -1.27 -17.97 15.79
CA TRP A 281 -0.03 -17.24 15.53
C TRP A 281 0.43 -16.37 16.70
N LYS A 282 -0.46 -16.01 17.62
CA LYS A 282 -0.09 -15.32 18.87
C LYS A 282 0.54 -16.27 19.89
N LEU A 283 0.24 -17.58 19.81
CA LEU A 283 0.75 -18.60 20.71
C LEU A 283 2.09 -19.21 20.23
N ALA A 284 2.39 -19.15 18.93
CA ALA A 284 3.58 -19.77 18.37
C ALA A 284 4.91 -19.36 19.06
N PRO A 285 5.17 -18.08 19.39
CA PRO A 285 6.38 -17.71 20.12
C PRO A 285 6.45 -18.33 21.52
N TRP A 286 5.31 -18.38 22.24
CA TRP A 286 5.22 -19.00 23.56
C TRP A 286 5.46 -20.50 23.53
N LEU A 287 5.00 -21.18 22.46
CA LEU A 287 5.28 -22.59 22.25
C LEU A 287 6.78 -22.83 22.05
N ILE A 288 7.46 -22.02 21.23
CA ILE A 288 8.91 -22.14 21.02
C ILE A 288 9.67 -21.93 22.33
N THR A 289 9.34 -20.87 23.08
CA THR A 289 9.92 -20.63 24.42
C THR A 289 9.70 -21.83 25.34
N GLY A 290 8.47 -22.36 25.40
CA GLY A 290 8.13 -23.54 26.20
C GLY A 290 8.95 -24.77 25.82
N LEU A 291 9.15 -25.02 24.52
CA LEU A 291 9.96 -26.13 24.02
C LEU A 291 11.43 -26.00 24.41
N VAL A 292 12.01 -24.79 24.31
CA VAL A 292 13.41 -24.55 24.68
C VAL A 292 13.61 -24.72 26.19
N LEU A 293 12.71 -24.16 27.01
CA LEU A 293 12.76 -24.31 28.47
C LEU A 293 12.57 -25.78 28.89
N ALA A 294 11.67 -26.51 28.23
CA ALA A 294 11.51 -27.94 28.44
C ALA A 294 12.79 -28.71 28.05
N GLY A 295 13.45 -28.32 26.96
CA GLY A 295 14.74 -28.86 26.54
C GLY A 295 15.82 -28.69 27.62
N PHE A 296 15.92 -27.50 28.23
CA PHE A 296 16.82 -27.29 29.37
C PHE A 296 16.43 -28.17 30.56
N GLY A 297 15.14 -28.22 30.92
CA GLY A 297 14.65 -29.04 32.02
C GLY A 297 14.98 -30.53 31.85
N ILE A 298 14.81 -31.07 30.64
CA ILE A 298 15.18 -32.45 30.30
C ILE A 298 16.71 -32.63 30.33
N GLY A 299 17.47 -31.65 29.85
CA GLY A 299 18.92 -31.66 29.95
C GLY A 299 19.39 -31.83 31.40
N PHE A 300 18.91 -30.96 32.30
CA PHE A 300 19.24 -30.99 33.72
C PHE A 300 18.75 -32.26 34.43
N SER A 301 17.59 -32.81 34.04
CA SER A 301 17.08 -34.04 34.66
C SER A 301 17.89 -35.29 34.28
N ARG A 302 18.55 -35.28 33.12
CA ARG A 302 19.44 -36.36 32.70
C ARG A 302 20.85 -36.21 33.25
N ASN A 303 21.43 -35.01 33.12
CA ASN A 303 22.77 -34.69 33.61
C ASN A 303 22.91 -33.18 33.81
N THR A 304 23.38 -32.76 34.99
CA THR A 304 23.62 -31.33 35.30
C THR A 304 24.63 -30.68 34.35
N GLU A 305 25.66 -31.40 33.94
CA GLU A 305 26.66 -30.90 32.98
C GLU A 305 26.04 -30.66 31.60
N LEU A 306 25.22 -31.61 31.12
CA LEU A 306 24.46 -31.47 29.88
C LEU A 306 23.52 -30.26 29.95
N GLY A 307 22.78 -30.08 31.05
CA GLY A 307 21.91 -28.91 31.24
C GLY A 307 22.65 -27.58 31.09
N TRP A 308 23.81 -27.44 31.73
CA TRP A 308 24.65 -26.25 31.60
C TRP A 308 25.24 -26.08 30.19
N GLN A 309 25.61 -27.18 29.53
CA GLN A 309 26.06 -27.15 28.14
C GLN A 309 24.97 -26.61 27.21
N LEU A 310 23.71 -27.08 27.36
CA LEU A 310 22.58 -26.60 26.56
C LEU A 310 22.30 -25.11 26.78
N VAL A 311 22.36 -24.64 28.04
CA VAL A 311 22.19 -23.22 28.37
C VAL A 311 23.34 -22.39 27.78
N GLY A 312 24.58 -22.87 27.89
CA GLY A 312 25.77 -22.22 27.32
C GLY A 312 25.71 -22.13 25.80
N ASP A 313 25.34 -23.22 25.13
CA ASP A 313 25.13 -23.28 23.67
C ASP A 313 24.03 -22.29 23.26
N TRP A 314 22.88 -22.26 23.95
CA TRP A 314 21.82 -21.30 23.69
C TRP A 314 22.30 -19.86 23.81
N PHE A 315 23.01 -19.56 24.90
CA PHE A 315 23.51 -18.23 25.21
C PHE A 315 24.52 -17.76 24.16
N LEU A 316 25.53 -18.58 23.86
CA LEU A 316 26.58 -18.21 22.91
C LEU A 316 26.04 -18.10 21.49
N ILE A 317 25.23 -19.06 21.02
CA ILE A 317 24.71 -19.04 19.65
C ILE A 317 23.82 -17.82 19.42
N ASN A 318 22.86 -17.54 20.33
CA ASN A 318 21.99 -16.37 20.21
C ASN A 318 22.77 -15.06 20.33
N GLY A 319 23.67 -14.97 21.31
CA GLY A 319 24.47 -13.77 21.55
C GLY A 319 25.38 -13.44 20.38
N VAL A 320 26.17 -14.42 19.91
CA VAL A 320 27.13 -14.22 18.81
C VAL A 320 26.42 -13.86 17.51
N LEU A 321 25.38 -14.59 17.10
CA LEU A 321 24.72 -14.32 15.82
C LEU A 321 24.03 -12.95 15.80
N SER A 322 23.43 -12.53 16.92
CA SER A 322 22.81 -11.21 17.04
C SER A 322 23.87 -10.10 17.07
N ALA A 323 24.96 -10.29 17.81
CA ALA A 323 26.09 -9.36 17.85
C ALA A 323 26.73 -9.19 16.46
N LEU A 324 26.96 -10.29 15.74
CA LEU A 324 27.44 -10.27 14.35
C LEU A 324 26.49 -9.50 13.43
N GLY A 325 25.17 -9.72 13.55
CA GLY A 325 24.17 -8.95 12.82
C GLY A 325 24.32 -7.44 13.06
N THR A 326 24.42 -7.02 14.32
CA THR A 326 24.61 -5.60 14.65
C THR A 326 25.97 -5.05 14.21
N ALA A 327 27.02 -5.88 14.20
CA ALA A 327 28.34 -5.51 13.70
C ALA A 327 28.30 -5.27 12.18
N ILE A 328 27.60 -6.10 11.41
CA ILE A 328 27.35 -5.90 9.96
C ILE A 328 26.61 -4.58 9.71
N ALA A 329 25.68 -4.22 10.59
CA ALA A 329 24.98 -2.94 10.56
C ALA A 329 25.85 -1.73 10.99
N LEU A 330 27.13 -1.96 11.35
CA LEU A 330 28.05 -0.97 11.90
C LEU A 330 27.49 -0.23 13.12
N ALA A 331 26.84 -0.98 14.01
CA ALA A 331 26.32 -0.47 15.28
C ALA A 331 27.45 0.09 16.17
N HIS A 332 27.06 0.92 17.15
CA HIS A 332 28.00 1.34 18.19
C HIS A 332 28.54 0.11 18.96
N PRO A 333 29.82 0.07 19.37
CA PRO A 333 30.38 -1.08 20.10
C PRO A 333 29.58 -1.48 21.36
N VAL A 334 29.07 -0.49 22.10
CA VAL A 334 28.16 -0.71 23.24
C VAL A 334 26.87 -1.40 22.81
N THR A 335 26.31 -1.06 21.65
CA THR A 335 25.14 -1.74 21.09
C THR A 335 25.44 -3.20 20.76
N ILE A 336 26.61 -3.49 20.18
CA ILE A 336 27.01 -4.86 19.84
C ILE A 336 27.11 -5.71 21.12
N ILE A 337 27.77 -5.18 22.15
CA ILE A 337 27.90 -5.84 23.45
C ILE A 337 26.54 -6.02 24.11
N ALA A 338 25.71 -4.97 24.15
CA ALA A 338 24.37 -5.05 24.72
C ALA A 338 23.51 -6.10 24.00
N THR A 339 23.61 -6.17 22.67
CA THR A 339 22.88 -7.15 21.86
C THR A 339 23.33 -8.58 22.15
N PHE A 340 24.63 -8.81 22.35
CA PHE A 340 25.17 -10.13 22.72
C PHE A 340 24.52 -10.68 24.00
N PHE A 341 24.42 -9.86 25.05
CA PHE A 341 23.82 -10.28 26.33
C PHE A 341 22.29 -10.28 26.30
N ALA A 342 21.67 -9.37 25.54
CA ALA A 342 20.23 -9.27 25.46
C ALA A 342 19.60 -10.40 24.65
N ALA A 343 20.24 -10.84 23.56
CA ALA A 343 19.64 -11.78 22.61
C ALA A 343 19.22 -13.12 23.22
N PRO A 344 20.03 -13.80 24.06
CA PRO A 344 19.62 -15.06 24.69
C PRO A 344 18.43 -14.95 25.66
N LEU A 345 18.31 -13.80 26.32
CA LEU A 345 17.26 -13.53 27.30
C LEU A 345 15.95 -13.14 26.59
N THR A 346 16.08 -12.29 25.57
CA THR A 346 14.95 -11.82 24.77
C THR A 346 14.39 -12.88 23.85
N SER A 347 15.19 -13.82 23.35
CA SER A 347 14.69 -14.97 22.57
C SER A 347 13.81 -15.91 23.39
N LEU A 348 14.00 -15.95 24.71
CA LEU A 348 13.13 -16.67 25.65
C LEU A 348 11.95 -15.81 26.15
N ASN A 349 11.83 -14.57 25.71
CA ASN A 349 10.72 -13.68 26.07
C ASN A 349 10.01 -13.16 24.81
N PRO A 350 8.86 -13.74 24.44
CA PRO A 350 8.06 -13.30 23.30
C PRO A 350 7.65 -11.82 23.27
N THR A 351 7.76 -11.10 24.38
CA THR A 351 7.29 -9.70 24.50
C THR A 351 8.32 -8.67 24.04
N ILE A 352 9.62 -8.96 24.17
CA ILE A 352 10.70 -8.02 23.86
C ILE A 352 11.78 -8.77 23.08
N GLY A 353 11.98 -8.42 21.81
CA GLY A 353 13.00 -9.02 20.96
C GLY A 353 14.36 -8.32 21.06
N ALA A 354 15.44 -9.04 20.70
CA ALA A 354 16.82 -8.53 20.72
C ALA A 354 16.99 -7.22 19.93
N GLY A 355 16.27 -7.08 18.81
CA GLY A 355 16.28 -5.85 18.01
C GLY A 355 15.82 -4.62 18.75
N PHE A 356 14.81 -4.72 19.62
CA PHE A 356 14.32 -3.58 20.40
C PHE A 356 15.38 -3.08 21.37
N VAL A 357 16.10 -3.99 22.03
CA VAL A 357 17.20 -3.64 22.93
C VAL A 357 18.36 -3.03 22.13
N ALA A 358 18.75 -3.64 21.02
CA ALA A 358 19.80 -3.14 20.14
C ALA A 358 19.48 -1.71 19.63
N ALA A 359 18.28 -1.49 19.12
CA ALA A 359 17.84 -0.20 18.63
C ALA A 359 17.74 0.85 19.74
N GLY A 360 17.24 0.47 20.92
CA GLY A 360 17.15 1.36 22.07
C GLY A 360 18.52 1.85 22.53
N VAL A 361 19.49 0.93 22.64
CA VAL A 361 20.89 1.26 22.97
C VAL A 361 21.52 2.09 21.85
N GLU A 362 21.32 1.74 20.58
CA GLU A 362 21.85 2.51 19.45
C GLU A 362 21.31 3.94 19.43
N LEU A 363 20.01 4.13 19.66
CA LEU A 363 19.40 5.46 19.75
C LEU A 363 19.95 6.27 20.93
N PHE A 364 20.22 5.62 22.05
CA PHE A 364 20.80 6.26 23.21
C PHE A 364 22.25 6.70 22.94
N MET A 365 23.06 5.83 22.33
CA MET A 365 24.47 6.09 22.04
C MET A 365 24.66 7.03 20.84
N ARG A 366 23.81 6.94 19.81
CA ARG A 366 23.87 7.71 18.57
C ARG A 366 22.53 8.38 18.27
N LYS A 367 22.15 9.34 19.11
CA LYS A 367 20.93 10.14 18.95
C LYS A 367 20.82 10.71 17.52
N PRO A 368 19.74 10.41 16.79
CA PRO A 368 19.47 11.03 15.50
C PRO A 368 19.21 12.54 15.64
N LYS A 369 19.60 13.32 14.62
CA LYS A 369 19.31 14.75 14.54
C LYS A 369 18.11 15.00 13.62
N VAL A 370 17.46 16.16 13.77
CA VAL A 370 16.32 16.59 12.92
C VAL A 370 16.66 16.48 11.41
N HIS A 371 17.87 16.88 11.02
CA HIS A 371 18.36 16.74 9.64
C HIS A 371 18.39 15.29 9.13
N ASP A 372 18.73 14.31 9.98
CA ASP A 372 18.77 12.90 9.57
C ASP A 372 17.38 12.40 9.16
N PHE A 373 16.31 12.99 9.70
CA PHE A 373 14.94 12.67 9.33
C PHE A 373 14.52 13.32 8.02
N ALA A 374 14.92 14.56 7.76
CA ALA A 374 14.61 15.27 6.53
C ALA A 374 15.19 14.58 5.29
N VAL A 375 16.40 14.02 5.40
CA VAL A 375 17.11 13.38 4.26
C VAL A 375 16.84 11.86 4.19
N LEU A 376 16.12 11.29 5.16
CA LEU A 376 15.86 9.85 5.25
C LEU A 376 15.22 9.28 3.98
N ARG A 377 14.22 9.98 3.43
CA ARG A 377 13.49 9.55 2.22
C ARG A 377 14.44 9.35 1.04
N HIS A 378 15.42 10.23 0.90
CA HIS A 378 16.44 10.16 -0.14
C HIS A 378 17.50 9.08 0.17
N ASP A 379 18.03 9.06 1.40
CA ASP A 379 19.12 8.13 1.77
C ASP A 379 18.69 6.66 1.67
N VAL A 380 17.45 6.31 2.00
CA VAL A 380 16.92 4.92 1.98
C VAL A 380 16.83 4.34 0.56
N THR A 381 16.80 5.17 -0.49
CA THR A 381 16.79 4.73 -1.89
C THR A 381 18.13 4.19 -2.38
N SER A 382 19.20 4.43 -1.61
CA SER A 382 20.56 4.01 -1.95
C SER A 382 21.09 2.99 -0.91
N PRO A 383 21.73 1.89 -1.32
CA PRO A 383 22.29 0.92 -0.37
C PRO A 383 23.27 1.55 0.62
N LYS A 384 24.09 2.51 0.17
CA LYS A 384 25.03 3.23 1.04
C LYS A 384 24.34 4.15 2.04
N GLY A 385 23.18 4.72 1.69
CA GLY A 385 22.45 5.64 2.56
C GLY A 385 21.91 4.96 3.82
N TRP A 386 21.60 3.66 3.76
CA TRP A 386 21.21 2.86 4.94
C TRP A 386 22.26 2.89 6.05
N TRP A 387 23.55 2.82 5.69
CA TRP A 387 24.65 2.91 6.66
C TRP A 387 25.08 4.33 6.95
N ARG A 388 24.75 5.33 6.12
CA ARG A 388 25.16 6.72 6.32
C ARG A 388 24.24 7.46 7.29
N ASN A 389 22.93 7.32 7.10
CA ASN A 389 21.92 8.00 7.87
C ASN A 389 21.69 7.31 9.22
N ARG A 390 21.62 8.09 10.31
CA ARG A 390 21.53 7.55 11.68
C ARG A 390 20.21 6.82 11.93
N VAL A 391 19.13 7.29 11.32
CA VAL A 391 17.79 6.73 11.48
C VAL A 391 17.69 5.40 10.75
N SER A 392 18.10 5.35 9.48
CA SER A 392 18.15 4.09 8.72
C SER A 392 19.13 3.09 9.31
N ARG A 393 20.27 3.55 9.85
CA ARG A 393 21.23 2.67 10.52
C ARG A 393 20.63 2.05 11.78
N THR A 394 19.92 2.82 12.58
CA THR A 394 19.20 2.30 13.76
C THR A 394 18.20 1.22 13.36
N LEU A 395 17.45 1.43 12.28
CA LEU A 395 16.53 0.43 11.74
C LEU A 395 17.27 -0.82 11.24
N LEU A 396 18.42 -0.65 10.57
CA LEU A 396 19.26 -1.75 10.12
C LEU A 396 19.78 -2.58 11.31
N VAL A 397 20.24 -1.92 12.38
CA VAL A 397 20.67 -2.55 13.63
C VAL A 397 19.54 -3.35 14.25
N PHE A 398 18.32 -2.78 14.34
CA PHE A 398 17.13 -3.49 14.79
C PHE A 398 16.87 -4.77 14.00
N LEU A 399 16.87 -4.67 12.66
CA LEU A 399 16.57 -5.77 11.76
C LEU A 399 17.63 -6.87 11.85
N MET A 400 18.91 -6.51 11.79
CA MET A 400 20.01 -7.46 11.83
C MET A 400 20.12 -8.17 13.20
N ALA A 401 19.89 -7.47 14.30
CA ALA A 401 19.81 -8.07 15.63
C ALA A 401 18.65 -9.08 15.73
N THR A 402 17.48 -8.71 15.20
CA THR A 402 16.29 -9.58 15.21
C THR A 402 16.51 -10.84 14.36
N LEU A 403 17.11 -10.68 13.17
CA LEU A 403 17.46 -11.81 12.30
C LEU A 403 18.51 -12.72 12.94
N GLY A 404 19.54 -12.14 13.56
CA GLY A 404 20.56 -12.91 14.27
C GLY A 404 19.99 -13.71 15.45
N SER A 405 19.07 -13.11 16.23
CA SER A 405 18.40 -13.78 17.34
C SER A 405 17.45 -14.87 16.86
N ALA A 406 16.71 -14.63 15.78
CA ALA A 406 15.85 -15.64 15.16
C ALA A 406 16.68 -16.82 14.65
N ALA A 407 17.76 -16.57 13.90
CA ALA A 407 18.67 -17.61 13.43
C ALA A 407 19.30 -18.39 14.60
N GLY A 408 19.70 -17.68 15.67
CA GLY A 408 20.26 -18.29 16.87
C GLY A 408 19.26 -19.19 17.59
N THR A 409 17.99 -18.79 17.67
CA THR A 409 16.91 -19.61 18.23
C THR A 409 16.75 -20.93 17.46
N TRP A 410 16.79 -20.88 16.12
CA TRP A 410 16.72 -22.10 15.30
C TRP A 410 17.95 -22.98 15.45
N VAL A 411 19.15 -22.43 15.30
CA VAL A 411 20.41 -23.18 15.37
C VAL A 411 20.62 -23.79 16.75
N ALA A 412 20.41 -23.01 17.82
CA ALA A 412 20.50 -23.50 19.18
C ALA A 412 19.39 -24.53 19.48
N GLY A 413 18.16 -24.28 19.01
CA GLY A 413 17.04 -25.21 19.16
C GLY A 413 17.33 -26.57 18.53
N PHE A 414 17.85 -26.62 17.30
CA PHE A 414 18.25 -27.86 16.65
C PHE A 414 19.40 -28.56 17.37
N ARG A 415 20.38 -27.82 17.86
CA ARG A 415 21.49 -28.39 18.64
C ARG A 415 21.02 -28.99 19.97
N ILE A 416 20.10 -28.32 20.66
CA ILE A 416 19.46 -28.82 21.87
C ILE A 416 18.68 -30.10 21.58
N ALA A 417 17.87 -30.10 20.52
CA ALA A 417 17.13 -31.30 20.10
C ALA A 417 18.09 -32.45 19.74
N GLY A 418 19.16 -32.17 19.01
CA GLY A 418 20.20 -33.15 18.66
C GLY A 418 20.87 -33.74 19.89
N ALA A 419 21.27 -32.92 20.86
CA ALA A 419 21.89 -33.41 22.11
C ALA A 419 20.93 -34.21 23.01
N LEU A 420 19.62 -34.00 22.89
CA LEU A 420 18.61 -34.71 23.68
C LEU A 420 18.08 -36.00 23.01
N PHE A 421 18.07 -36.06 21.68
CA PHE A 421 17.43 -37.16 20.92
C PHE A 421 18.37 -37.89 19.96
N GLY A 422 19.51 -37.30 19.62
CA GLY A 422 20.57 -37.91 18.81
C GLY A 422 21.62 -38.57 19.72
N GLY A 423 21.28 -39.76 20.22
CA GLY A 423 22.26 -40.74 20.68
C GLY A 423 22.72 -41.61 19.52
#